data_AF-G1VRT6-F1
#
_entry.id   AF-G1VRT6-F1
#
_cell.length_a   1.000
_cell.length_b   1.000
_cell.length_c   1.000
_cell.angle_alpha   90.00
_cell.angle_beta   90.00
_cell.angle_gamma   90.00
#
_symmetry.space_group_name_H-M   'P 1'
#
loop_
_entity.id
_entity.type
_entity.pdbx_description
1 polymer ?
#
loop_
_entity_poly.entity_id
_entity_poly.type
_entity_poly.pdbx_seq_one_letter_code
_entity_poly.pdbx_strand_id
1 'polypeptide(L)'
;MDGMAIVIAVGFIVCFLAYQMIKNHVLSKVSKAMQNQNYDLVLQLSEKSFYKRFMGSFVCDLYILRALLNKGDDTGFKKYLLETLEKPYTLEKRKEVLDIYFYHFLFHEDKEWAFRLLEKIRETNDTQYITYNEEAYSVMIEHSTDLLDSMIEGIENKKYSGLGLGIAVFMVGMQYQLLQDKDNARTYFYNSLSCFNKKSFYYAKAKAYVDQLTKELGADDLDY
;
A
#
# COMPACT_ATOMS: atom_id res chain seq x y z
N MET A 1 48.28 0.74 11.79
CA MET A 1 47.09 1.12 12.56
C MET A 1 47.48 1.12 14.03
N ASP A 2 47.55 2.29 14.65
CA ASP A 2 47.97 2.43 16.04
C ASP A 2 46.97 1.73 16.97
N GLY A 3 47.43 1.13 18.07
CA GLY A 3 46.58 0.33 18.97
C GLY A 3 45.33 1.07 19.49
N MET A 4 45.41 2.40 19.64
CA MET A 4 44.28 3.25 20.01
C MET A 4 43.20 3.30 18.92
N ALA A 5 43.58 3.33 17.64
CA ALA A 5 42.64 3.30 16.53
C ALA A 5 41.89 1.97 16.46
N ILE A 6 42.55 0.86 16.80
CA ILE A 6 41.92 -0.47 16.88
C ILE A 6 40.88 -0.51 18.01
N VAL A 7 41.22 -0.01 19.21
CA VAL A 7 40.29 0.04 20.36
C VAL A 7 39.07 0.87 20.04
N ILE A 8 39.25 2.04 19.41
CA ILE A 8 38.15 2.91 19.00
C ILE A 8 37.27 2.21 17.95
N ALA A 9 37.87 1.60 16.92
CA ALA A 9 37.13 0.89 15.88
C ALA A 9 36.31 -0.28 16.44
N VAL A 10 36.91 -1.09 17.33
CA VAL A 10 36.20 -2.19 18.01
C VAL A 10 35.06 -1.67 18.88
N GLY A 11 35.29 -0.57 19.61
CA GLY A 11 34.24 0.09 20.40
C GLY A 11 33.04 0.52 19.55
N PHE A 12 33.28 1.14 18.39
CA PHE A 12 32.22 1.52 17.46
C PHE A 12 31.45 0.30 16.93
N ILE A 13 32.15 -0.78 16.59
CA ILE A 13 31.51 -2.02 16.10
C ILE A 13 30.61 -2.62 17.18
N VAL A 14 31.08 -2.72 18.43
CA VAL A 14 30.28 -3.27 19.54
C VAL A 14 29.04 -2.41 19.79
N CYS A 15 29.19 -1.09 19.83
CA CYS A 15 28.06 -0.16 19.99
C CYS A 15 27.05 -0.28 18.83
N PHE A 16 27.54 -0.41 17.59
CA PHE A 16 26.68 -0.60 16.41
C PHE A 16 25.91 -1.92 16.47
N LEU A 17 26.57 -3.03 16.84
CA LEU A 17 25.92 -4.33 16.99
C LEU A 17 24.86 -4.29 18.11
N ALA A 18 25.18 -3.68 19.25
CA ALA A 18 24.21 -3.50 20.34
C ALA A 18 22.99 -2.68 19.89
N TYR A 19 23.21 -1.60 19.15
CA TYR A 19 22.13 -0.80 18.58
C TYR A 19 21.23 -1.61 17.64
N GLN A 20 21.82 -2.41 16.74
CA GLN A 20 21.05 -3.26 15.81
C GLN A 20 20.28 -4.35 16.53
N MET A 21 20.85 -4.97 17.57
CA MET A 21 20.14 -5.95 18.40
C MET A 21 18.91 -5.34 19.08
N ILE A 22 19.05 -4.15 19.66
CA ILE A 22 17.92 -3.43 20.28
C ILE A 22 16.86 -3.10 19.21
N LYS A 23 17.27 -2.54 18.07
CA LYS A 23 16.36 -2.23 16.96
C LYS A 23 15.57 -3.45 16.50
N ASN A 24 16.24 -4.57 16.30
CA ASN A 24 15.61 -5.83 15.89
C ASN A 24 14.66 -6.38 16.96
N HIS A 25 15.02 -6.28 18.25
CA HIS A 25 14.16 -6.71 19.35
C HIS A 25 12.88 -5.88 19.42
N VAL A 26 13.00 -4.56 19.35
CA VAL A 26 11.88 -3.60 19.37
C VAL A 26 10.94 -3.87 18.19
N LEU A 27 11.48 -3.98 16.98
CA LEU A 27 10.69 -4.30 15.79
C LEU A 27 10.00 -5.66 15.93
N SER A 28 10.74 -6.71 16.31
CA SER A 28 10.20 -8.07 16.47
C SER A 28 9.04 -8.11 17.46
N LYS A 29 9.13 -7.34 18.56
CA LYS A 29 8.06 -7.31 19.57
C LYS A 29 6.78 -6.68 19.03
N VAL A 30 6.87 -5.55 18.31
CA VAL A 30 5.69 -4.93 17.67
C VAL A 30 5.13 -5.84 16.57
N SER A 31 5.99 -6.41 15.72
CA SER A 31 5.55 -7.32 14.65
C SER A 31 4.86 -8.57 15.19
N LYS A 32 5.38 -9.18 16.28
CA LYS A 32 4.74 -10.33 16.93
C LYS A 32 3.39 -9.96 17.55
N ALA A 33 3.29 -8.78 18.19
CA ALA A 33 2.01 -8.29 18.69
C ALA A 33 0.99 -8.12 17.56
N MET A 34 1.42 -7.57 16.42
CA MET A 34 0.60 -7.43 15.22
C MET A 34 0.15 -8.79 14.65
N GLN A 35 1.07 -9.75 14.55
CA GLN A 35 0.77 -11.12 14.07
C GLN A 35 -0.22 -11.85 14.98
N ASN A 36 -0.08 -11.67 16.29
CA ASN A 36 -0.97 -12.25 17.30
C ASN A 36 -2.27 -11.45 17.47
N GLN A 37 -2.55 -10.47 16.61
CA GLN A 37 -3.73 -9.60 16.65
C GLN A 37 -3.91 -8.84 17.98
N ASN A 38 -2.83 -8.65 18.75
CA ASN A 38 -2.84 -7.88 19.97
C ASN A 38 -2.65 -6.40 19.62
N TYR A 39 -3.69 -5.80 19.04
CA TYR A 39 -3.66 -4.43 18.53
C TYR A 39 -3.43 -3.39 19.64
N ASP A 40 -3.99 -3.60 20.83
CA ASP A 40 -3.76 -2.70 21.98
C ASP A 40 -2.28 -2.63 22.37
N LEU A 41 -1.58 -3.77 22.35
CA LEU A 41 -0.14 -3.79 22.58
C LEU A 41 0.63 -3.08 21.45
N VAL A 42 0.21 -3.23 20.18
CA VAL A 42 0.83 -2.52 19.06
C VAL A 42 0.73 -1.00 19.24
N LEU A 43 -0.46 -0.50 19.60
CA LEU A 43 -0.70 0.91 19.88
C LEU A 43 0.18 1.39 21.04
N GLN A 44 0.12 0.70 22.18
CA GLN A 44 0.86 1.04 23.39
C GLN A 44 2.38 1.09 23.15
N LEU A 45 2.93 0.15 22.37
CA LEU A 45 4.36 0.11 22.09
C LEU A 45 4.76 1.21 21.10
N SER A 46 4.02 1.37 20.01
CA SER A 46 4.35 2.31 18.92
C SER A 46 4.26 3.78 19.34
N GLU A 47 3.50 4.11 20.38
CA GLU A 47 3.42 5.47 20.92
C GLU A 47 4.66 5.87 21.74
N LYS A 48 5.37 4.90 22.33
CA LYS A 48 6.49 5.15 23.25
C LYS A 48 7.69 5.77 22.53
N SER A 49 8.28 6.81 23.12
CA SER A 49 9.48 7.49 22.59
C SER A 49 10.65 6.55 22.35
N PHE A 50 10.80 5.50 23.19
CA PHE A 50 11.80 4.46 22.98
C PHE A 50 11.60 3.73 21.64
N TYR A 51 10.38 3.30 21.33
CA TYR A 51 10.08 2.59 20.08
C TYR A 51 10.25 3.52 18.88
N LYS A 52 9.73 4.76 18.97
CA LYS A 52 9.93 5.78 17.94
C LYS A 52 11.40 6.08 17.66
N ARG A 53 12.27 6.07 18.69
CA ARG A 53 13.71 6.27 18.53
C ARG A 53 14.40 5.13 17.77
N PHE A 54 14.01 3.88 18.02
CA PHE A 54 14.69 2.71 17.44
C PHE A 54 14.08 2.24 16.11
N MET A 55 12.75 2.35 15.94
CA MET A 55 12.04 2.00 14.70
C MET A 55 11.89 3.18 13.74
N GLY A 56 11.89 4.41 14.25
CA GLY A 56 11.51 5.62 13.52
C GLY A 56 10.01 5.90 13.65
N SER A 57 9.66 7.18 13.83
CA SER A 57 8.26 7.61 14.01
C SER A 57 7.34 7.17 12.87
N PHE A 58 7.81 7.26 11.63
CA PHE A 58 7.03 6.84 10.47
C PHE A 58 6.64 5.36 10.52
N VAL A 59 7.59 4.48 10.87
CA VAL A 59 7.32 3.04 10.98
C VAL A 59 6.33 2.77 12.10
N CYS A 60 6.47 3.45 13.25
CA CYS A 60 5.50 3.35 14.34
C CYS A 60 4.11 3.81 13.91
N ASP A 61 4.00 4.90 13.14
CA ASP A 61 2.71 5.39 12.64
C ASP A 61 2.05 4.39 11.68
N LEU A 62 2.83 3.73 10.81
CA LEU A 62 2.31 2.65 9.94
C LEU A 62 1.75 1.48 10.76
N TYR A 63 2.42 1.09 11.85
CA TYR A 63 1.91 0.06 12.77
C TYR A 63 0.62 0.50 13.48
N ILE A 64 0.54 1.77 13.90
CA ILE A 64 -0.66 2.31 14.54
C ILE A 64 -1.83 2.31 13.56
N LEU A 65 -1.65 2.85 12.35
CA LEU A 65 -2.70 2.87 11.33
C LEU A 65 -3.20 1.46 11.01
N ARG A 66 -2.29 0.51 10.83
CA ARG A 66 -2.65 -0.89 10.54
C ARG A 66 -3.36 -1.55 11.72
N ALA A 67 -2.95 -1.26 12.96
CA ALA A 67 -3.60 -1.80 14.16
C ALA A 67 -5.00 -1.22 14.36
N LEU A 68 -5.19 0.09 14.18
CA LEU A 68 -6.51 0.74 14.26
C LEU A 68 -7.47 0.18 13.22
N LEU A 69 -7.00 0.07 11.96
CA LEU A 69 -7.79 -0.51 10.87
C LEU A 69 -8.20 -1.95 11.18
N ASN A 70 -7.25 -2.81 11.57
CA ASN A 70 -7.53 -4.22 11.84
C ASN A 70 -8.33 -4.45 13.14
N LYS A 71 -8.30 -3.52 14.08
CA LYS A 71 -9.13 -3.53 15.29
C LYS A 71 -10.59 -3.17 14.99
N GLY A 72 -10.86 -2.57 13.83
CA GLY A 72 -12.20 -2.08 13.45
C GLY A 72 -12.57 -0.74 14.10
N ASP A 73 -11.60 0.01 14.62
CA ASP A 73 -11.82 1.37 15.13
C ASP A 73 -11.82 2.37 13.96
N ASP A 74 -12.90 2.40 13.19
CA ASP A 74 -12.99 3.21 11.97
C ASP A 74 -12.81 4.71 12.25
N THR A 75 -13.43 5.22 13.31
CA THR A 75 -13.33 6.64 13.68
C THR A 75 -11.91 7.00 14.11
N GLY A 76 -11.29 6.20 14.98
CA GLY A 76 -9.92 6.41 15.43
C GLY A 76 -8.92 6.29 14.28
N PHE A 77 -9.09 5.28 13.42
CA PHE A 77 -8.28 5.07 12.23
C PHE A 77 -8.31 6.28 11.29
N LYS A 78 -9.52 6.70 10.87
CA LYS A 78 -9.74 7.83 9.96
C LYS A 78 -9.14 9.13 10.47
N LYS A 79 -9.31 9.41 11.76
CA LYS A 79 -8.70 10.57 12.42
C LYS A 79 -7.17 10.48 12.37
N TYR A 80 -6.60 9.36 12.78
CA TYR A 80 -5.15 9.17 12.87
C TYR A 80 -4.47 9.14 11.48
N LEU A 81 -5.18 8.68 10.44
CA LEU A 81 -4.73 8.71 9.06
C LEU A 81 -4.46 10.14 8.60
N LEU A 82 -5.42 11.05 8.80
CA LEU A 82 -5.26 12.45 8.43
C LEU A 82 -4.15 13.11 9.26
N GLU A 83 -4.14 12.90 10.57
CA GLU A 83 -3.05 13.40 11.43
C GLU A 83 -1.67 12.92 10.94
N THR A 84 -1.57 11.70 10.44
CA THR A 84 -0.32 11.14 9.91
C THR A 84 0.08 11.77 8.58
N LEU A 85 -0.88 12.10 7.71
CA LEU A 85 -0.61 12.79 6.44
C LEU A 85 -0.12 14.24 6.64
N GLU A 86 -0.56 14.87 7.74
CA GLU A 86 -0.13 16.24 8.14
C GLU A 86 1.22 16.28 8.86
N LYS A 87 1.80 15.13 9.26
CA LYS A 87 3.14 15.09 9.85
C LYS A 87 4.20 15.54 8.83
N PRO A 88 5.35 16.09 9.29
CA PRO A 88 6.42 16.59 8.42
C PRO A 88 7.26 15.44 7.84
N TYR A 89 6.60 14.47 7.20
CA TYR A 89 7.24 13.40 6.45
C TYR A 89 7.58 13.83 5.03
N THR A 90 8.56 13.15 4.45
CA THR A 90 8.91 13.34 3.04
C THR A 90 7.73 13.00 2.14
N LEU A 91 7.70 13.57 0.94
CA LEU A 91 6.68 13.28 -0.06
C LEU A 91 6.52 11.77 -0.31
N GLU A 92 7.63 11.06 -0.46
CA GLU A 92 7.64 9.60 -0.68
C GLU A 92 6.96 8.82 0.45
N LYS A 93 7.15 9.22 1.71
CA LYS A 93 6.49 8.58 2.85
C LYS A 93 5.00 8.89 2.90
N ARG A 94 4.61 10.10 2.49
CA ARG A 94 3.20 10.48 2.37
C ARG A 94 2.52 9.67 1.27
N LYS A 95 3.16 9.52 0.11
CA LYS A 95 2.69 8.65 -0.98
C LYS A 95 2.54 7.20 -0.52
N GLU A 96 3.50 6.65 0.22
CA GLU A 96 3.38 5.28 0.77
C GLU A 96 2.12 5.10 1.65
N VAL A 97 1.77 6.10 2.48
CA VAL A 97 0.53 6.07 3.26
C VAL A 97 -0.70 6.17 2.36
N LEU A 98 -0.68 7.08 1.38
CA LEU A 98 -1.77 7.27 0.42
C LEU A 98 -1.99 6.01 -0.42
N ASP A 99 -0.94 5.39 -0.98
CA ASP A 99 -1.00 4.13 -1.73
C ASP A 99 -1.69 3.03 -0.91
N ILE A 100 -1.42 2.91 0.38
CA ILE A 100 -2.07 1.87 1.18
C ILE A 100 -3.56 2.18 1.38
N TYR A 101 -3.88 3.40 1.83
CA TYR A 101 -5.21 3.69 2.37
C TYR A 101 -6.19 4.29 1.35
N PHE A 102 -5.72 5.00 0.32
CA PHE A 102 -6.56 5.40 -0.81
C PHE A 102 -7.18 4.17 -1.46
N TYR A 103 -6.35 3.20 -1.84
CA TYR A 103 -6.85 1.98 -2.44
C TYR A 103 -7.66 1.12 -1.47
N HIS A 104 -7.36 1.13 -0.18
CA HIS A 104 -8.25 0.51 0.81
C HIS A 104 -9.69 1.02 0.67
N PHE A 105 -9.90 2.34 0.72
CA PHE A 105 -11.24 2.91 0.58
C PHE A 105 -11.82 2.72 -0.83
N LEU A 106 -10.98 2.82 -1.85
CA LEU A 106 -11.38 2.63 -3.25
C LEU A 106 -11.97 1.23 -3.49
N PHE A 107 -11.31 0.19 -2.99
CA PHE A 107 -11.76 -1.20 -3.12
C PHE A 107 -12.97 -1.56 -2.24
N HIS A 108 -13.37 -0.68 -1.33
CA HIS A 108 -14.60 -0.81 -0.54
C HIS A 108 -15.69 0.15 -1.04
N GLU A 109 -15.47 0.83 -2.16
CA GLU A 109 -16.39 1.82 -2.75
C GLU A 109 -16.82 2.93 -1.75
N ASP A 110 -15.95 3.26 -0.77
CA ASP A 110 -16.19 4.36 0.16
C ASP A 110 -15.89 5.69 -0.56
N LYS A 111 -16.89 6.18 -1.30
CA LYS A 111 -16.80 7.40 -2.12
C LYS A 111 -16.32 8.61 -1.33
N GLU A 112 -16.82 8.79 -0.09
CA GLU A 112 -16.47 9.95 0.74
C GLU A 112 -14.96 9.94 1.07
N TRP A 113 -14.46 8.80 1.56
CA TRP A 113 -13.06 8.71 1.95
C TRP A 113 -12.10 8.55 0.78
N ALA A 114 -12.50 7.85 -0.28
CA ALA A 114 -11.73 7.80 -1.51
C ALA A 114 -11.54 9.21 -2.10
N PHE A 115 -12.59 10.02 -2.17
CA PHE A 115 -12.50 11.40 -2.63
C PHE A 115 -11.61 12.25 -1.71
N ARG A 116 -11.78 12.12 -0.39
CA ARG A 116 -10.97 12.86 0.58
C ARG A 116 -9.47 12.56 0.46
N LEU A 117 -9.10 11.31 0.23
CA LEU A 117 -7.70 10.93 0.01
C LEU A 117 -7.20 11.29 -1.39
N LEU A 118 -8.09 11.33 -2.39
CA LEU A 118 -7.76 11.85 -3.72
C LEU A 118 -7.37 13.34 -3.67
N GLU A 119 -8.07 14.14 -2.86
CA GLU A 119 -7.66 15.54 -2.61
C GLU A 119 -6.24 15.62 -2.00
N LYS A 120 -5.91 14.72 -1.07
CA LYS A 120 -4.55 14.61 -0.51
C LYS A 120 -3.52 14.14 -1.53
N ILE A 121 -3.91 13.35 -2.52
CA ILE A 121 -3.07 12.98 -3.66
C ILE A 121 -2.84 14.19 -4.57
N ARG A 122 -3.86 15.00 -4.86
CA ARG A 122 -3.75 16.23 -5.66
C ARG A 122 -2.81 17.25 -5.02
N GLU A 123 -2.80 17.35 -3.70
CA GLU A 123 -1.86 18.20 -2.94
C GLU A 123 -0.37 17.82 -3.13
N THR A 124 -0.06 16.63 -3.67
CA THR A 124 1.32 16.21 -3.92
C THR A 124 2.00 16.97 -5.06
N ASN A 125 1.21 17.55 -5.98
CA ASN A 125 1.68 18.19 -7.22
C ASN A 125 2.56 17.28 -8.11
N ASP A 126 2.48 15.96 -7.93
CA ASP A 126 3.13 14.99 -8.81
C ASP A 126 2.14 14.56 -9.89
N THR A 127 2.30 15.13 -11.09
CA THR A 127 1.37 14.92 -12.20
C THR A 127 1.16 13.44 -12.52
N GLN A 128 2.23 12.65 -12.58
CA GLN A 128 2.10 11.23 -12.92
C GLN A 128 1.35 10.48 -11.83
N TYR A 129 1.68 10.75 -10.57
CA TYR A 129 1.03 10.17 -9.41
C TYR A 129 -0.47 10.54 -9.33
N ILE A 130 -0.81 11.79 -9.63
CA ILE A 130 -2.19 12.27 -9.66
C ILE A 130 -2.97 11.56 -10.76
N THR A 131 -2.44 11.54 -11.99
CA THR A 131 -3.15 11.00 -13.16
C THR A 131 -3.63 9.57 -12.96
N TYR A 132 -2.75 8.64 -12.55
CA TYR A 132 -3.18 7.24 -12.44
C TYR A 132 -4.12 6.99 -11.24
N ASN A 133 -4.05 7.81 -10.19
CA ASN A 133 -4.95 7.73 -9.05
C ASN A 133 -6.34 8.32 -9.38
N GLU A 134 -6.40 9.40 -10.18
CA GLU A 134 -7.66 9.93 -10.71
C GLU A 134 -8.33 8.94 -11.67
N GLU A 135 -7.56 8.35 -12.59
CA GLU A 135 -8.06 7.28 -13.48
C GLU A 135 -8.63 6.11 -12.66
N ALA A 136 -7.92 5.67 -11.61
CA ALA A 136 -8.41 4.62 -10.71
C ALA A 136 -9.69 5.03 -9.97
N TYR A 137 -9.80 6.28 -9.52
CA TYR A 137 -11.02 6.80 -8.90
C TYR A 137 -12.21 6.78 -9.86
N SER A 138 -12.03 7.29 -11.09
CA SER A 138 -13.09 7.30 -12.10
C SER A 138 -13.56 5.90 -12.48
N VAL A 139 -12.67 4.92 -12.55
CA VAL A 139 -13.07 3.53 -12.83
C VAL A 139 -13.78 2.89 -11.64
N MET A 140 -13.26 3.02 -10.43
CA MET A 140 -13.76 2.26 -9.27
C MET A 140 -14.96 2.90 -8.56
N ILE A 141 -15.08 4.23 -8.58
CA ILE A 141 -16.16 4.96 -7.86
C ILE A 141 -17.19 5.51 -8.83
N GLU A 142 -16.75 6.01 -9.99
CA GLU A 142 -17.63 6.59 -11.00
C GLU A 142 -18.07 5.55 -12.04
N HIS A 143 -17.48 4.35 -12.01
CA HIS A 143 -17.74 3.27 -12.96
C HIS A 143 -17.54 3.69 -14.42
N SER A 144 -16.59 4.60 -14.66
CA SER A 144 -16.26 5.06 -16.01
C SER A 144 -15.60 3.94 -16.81
N THR A 145 -16.06 3.77 -18.05
CA THR A 145 -15.47 2.87 -19.05
C THR A 145 -14.81 3.62 -20.20
N ASP A 146 -14.90 4.95 -20.21
CA ASP A 146 -14.41 5.82 -21.29
C ASP A 146 -12.88 5.95 -21.29
N LEU A 147 -12.22 5.46 -20.24
CA LEU A 147 -10.77 5.50 -20.09
C LEU A 147 -10.08 4.27 -20.72
N LEU A 148 -10.84 3.27 -21.20
CA LEU A 148 -10.31 1.98 -21.60
C LEU A 148 -9.18 2.10 -22.62
N ASP A 149 -9.46 2.73 -23.78
CA ASP A 149 -8.49 2.87 -24.87
C ASP A 149 -7.27 3.69 -24.45
N SER A 150 -7.49 4.81 -23.75
CA SER A 150 -6.40 5.71 -23.34
C SER A 150 -5.50 5.10 -22.26
N MET A 151 -6.04 4.27 -21.37
CA MET A 151 -5.25 3.53 -20.38
C MET A 151 -4.46 2.39 -21.02
N ILE A 152 -5.05 1.66 -21.99
CA ILE A 152 -4.33 0.64 -22.77
C ILE A 152 -3.16 1.28 -23.52
N GLU A 153 -3.41 2.38 -24.25
CA GLU A 153 -2.35 3.13 -24.94
C GLU A 153 -1.29 3.62 -23.96
N GLY A 154 -1.68 4.11 -22.78
CA GLY A 154 -0.76 4.50 -21.72
C GLY A 154 0.12 3.35 -21.23
N ILE A 155 -0.42 2.15 -21.08
CA ILE A 155 0.33 0.94 -20.70
C ILE A 155 1.34 0.58 -21.80
N GLU A 156 0.91 0.53 -23.06
CA GLU A 156 1.75 0.19 -24.21
C GLU A 156 2.90 1.18 -24.40
N ASN A 157 2.62 2.47 -24.21
CA ASN A 157 3.59 3.55 -24.30
C ASN A 157 4.43 3.76 -23.02
N LYS A 158 4.33 2.84 -22.03
CA LYS A 158 5.09 2.89 -20.76
C LYS A 158 4.89 4.19 -19.97
N LYS A 159 3.70 4.79 -20.04
CA LYS A 159 3.29 5.96 -19.24
C LYS A 159 3.32 5.65 -17.74
N TYR A 160 3.09 4.39 -17.37
CA TYR A 160 3.03 3.93 -15.98
C TYR A 160 4.26 3.11 -15.59
N SER A 161 4.64 3.14 -14.31
CA SER A 161 5.72 2.30 -13.76
C SER A 161 5.42 1.89 -12.32
N GLY A 162 6.11 0.84 -11.84
CA GLY A 162 5.97 0.34 -10.47
C GLY A 162 4.52 -0.01 -10.11
N LEU A 163 4.07 0.47 -8.95
CA LEU A 163 2.69 0.25 -8.49
C LEU A 163 1.65 0.81 -9.48
N GLY A 164 1.89 2.00 -10.04
CA GLY A 164 0.97 2.65 -10.97
C GLY A 164 0.69 1.82 -12.23
N LEU A 165 1.68 1.07 -12.73
CA LEU A 165 1.47 0.13 -13.83
C LEU A 165 0.51 -1.00 -13.44
N GLY A 166 0.75 -1.62 -12.28
CA GLY A 166 -0.13 -2.68 -11.79
C GLY A 166 -1.56 -2.21 -11.60
N ILE A 167 -1.74 -1.00 -11.05
CA ILE A 167 -3.06 -0.39 -10.92
C ILE A 167 -3.68 -0.11 -12.28
N ALA A 168 -2.97 0.51 -13.23
CA ALA A 168 -3.51 0.80 -14.54
C ALA A 168 -4.01 -0.47 -15.26
N VAL A 169 -3.21 -1.55 -15.23
CA VAL A 169 -3.60 -2.86 -15.80
C VAL A 169 -4.83 -3.42 -15.09
N PHE A 170 -4.91 -3.30 -13.76
CA PHE A 170 -6.09 -3.71 -13.00
C PHE A 170 -7.34 -2.90 -13.40
N MET A 171 -7.20 -1.58 -13.56
CA MET A 171 -8.32 -0.69 -13.94
C MET A 171 -8.82 -0.96 -15.35
N VAL A 172 -7.95 -1.34 -16.29
CA VAL A 172 -8.39 -1.84 -17.60
C VAL A 172 -9.24 -3.10 -17.45
N GLY A 173 -8.83 -4.05 -16.60
CA GLY A 173 -9.63 -5.23 -16.27
C GLY A 173 -11.00 -4.88 -15.68
N MET A 174 -11.07 -3.90 -14.78
CA MET A 174 -12.33 -3.40 -14.22
C MET A 174 -13.24 -2.77 -15.28
N GLN A 175 -12.70 -2.00 -16.21
CA GLN A 175 -13.49 -1.41 -17.29
C GLN A 175 -14.09 -2.49 -18.20
N TYR A 176 -13.31 -3.51 -18.59
CA TYR A 176 -13.85 -4.66 -19.31
C TYR A 176 -14.93 -5.41 -18.51
N GLN A 177 -14.73 -5.56 -17.19
CA GLN A 177 -15.73 -6.16 -16.31
C GLN A 177 -17.05 -5.38 -16.31
N LEU A 178 -16.99 -4.05 -16.22
CA LEU A 178 -18.17 -3.17 -16.30
C LEU A 178 -18.87 -3.29 -17.66
N LEU A 179 -18.10 -3.44 -18.75
CA LEU A 179 -18.58 -3.68 -20.11
C LEU A 179 -19.07 -5.12 -20.36
N GLN A 180 -19.02 -6.00 -19.36
CA GLN A 180 -19.37 -7.43 -19.45
C GLN A 180 -18.48 -8.25 -20.40
N ASP A 181 -17.30 -7.73 -20.77
CA ASP A 181 -16.29 -8.47 -21.55
C ASP A 181 -15.40 -9.27 -20.59
N LYS A 182 -15.93 -10.41 -20.17
CA LYS A 182 -15.33 -11.24 -19.11
C LYS A 182 -14.00 -11.87 -19.50
N ASP A 183 -13.79 -12.17 -20.77
CA ASP A 183 -12.53 -12.76 -21.25
C ASP A 183 -11.38 -11.77 -21.17
N ASN A 184 -11.61 -10.53 -21.65
CA ASN A 184 -10.61 -9.46 -21.52
C ASN A 184 -10.43 -9.05 -20.07
N ALA A 185 -11.52 -8.93 -19.28
CA ALA A 185 -11.43 -8.64 -17.85
C ALA A 185 -10.53 -9.65 -17.12
N ARG A 186 -10.76 -10.96 -17.32
CA ARG A 186 -9.95 -12.04 -16.73
C ARG A 186 -8.48 -11.91 -17.12
N THR A 187 -8.20 -11.64 -18.39
CA THR A 187 -6.84 -11.50 -18.93
C THR A 187 -6.11 -10.34 -18.26
N TYR A 188 -6.74 -9.16 -18.16
CA TYR A 188 -6.11 -8.00 -17.54
C TYR A 188 -5.93 -8.16 -16.03
N PHE A 189 -6.89 -8.75 -15.31
CA PHE A 189 -6.69 -9.06 -13.89
C PHE A 189 -5.52 -10.04 -13.69
N TYR A 190 -5.42 -11.08 -14.51
CA TYR A 190 -4.31 -12.02 -14.46
C TYR A 190 -2.97 -11.34 -14.74
N ASN A 191 -2.89 -10.52 -15.79
CA ASN A 191 -1.69 -9.76 -16.12
C ASN A 191 -1.25 -8.82 -14.98
N SER A 192 -2.20 -8.21 -14.28
CA SER A 192 -1.91 -7.33 -13.14
C SER A 192 -1.24 -8.06 -11.96
N LEU A 193 -1.44 -9.38 -11.81
CA LEU A 193 -0.81 -10.17 -10.74
C LEU A 193 0.72 -10.09 -10.79
N SER A 194 1.30 -10.04 -11.98
CA SER A 194 2.75 -9.94 -12.19
C SER A 194 3.35 -8.62 -11.69
N CYS A 195 2.53 -7.58 -11.59
CA CYS A 195 2.94 -6.26 -11.12
C CYS A 195 2.92 -6.14 -9.59
N PHE A 196 2.21 -7.05 -8.89
CA PHE A 196 1.97 -6.94 -7.46
C PHE A 196 2.80 -7.94 -6.65
N ASN A 197 3.20 -7.53 -5.44
CA ASN A 197 3.77 -8.46 -4.48
C ASN A 197 2.70 -9.49 -4.04
N LYS A 198 3.01 -10.79 -4.04
CA LYS A 198 2.08 -11.89 -3.66
C LYS A 198 1.42 -11.72 -2.27
N LYS A 199 2.05 -10.97 -1.37
CA LYS A 199 1.52 -10.69 -0.01
C LYS A 199 0.73 -9.38 0.07
N SER A 200 0.61 -8.64 -1.03
CA SER A 200 -0.10 -7.37 -1.07
C SER A 200 -1.61 -7.57 -1.18
N PHE A 201 -2.35 -6.57 -0.71
CA PHE A 201 -3.81 -6.53 -0.85
C PHE A 201 -4.25 -6.51 -2.32
N TYR A 202 -3.51 -5.80 -3.19
CA TYR A 202 -3.80 -5.72 -4.62
C TYR A 202 -3.73 -7.07 -5.31
N TYR A 203 -2.69 -7.87 -5.01
CA TYR A 203 -2.57 -9.23 -5.54
C TYR A 203 -3.75 -10.10 -5.13
N ALA A 204 -4.15 -10.04 -3.85
CA ALA A 204 -5.29 -10.80 -3.35
C ALA A 204 -6.61 -10.40 -4.05
N LYS A 205 -6.83 -9.10 -4.30
CA LYS A 205 -7.99 -8.60 -5.03
C LYS A 205 -8.00 -9.03 -6.49
N ALA A 206 -6.89 -8.83 -7.21
CA ALA A 206 -6.76 -9.27 -8.60
C ALA A 206 -6.98 -10.78 -8.77
N LYS A 207 -6.38 -11.59 -7.89
CA LYS A 207 -6.55 -13.05 -7.89
C LYS A 207 -8.02 -13.43 -7.69
N ALA A 208 -8.72 -12.77 -6.76
CA ALA A 208 -10.14 -13.05 -6.51
C ALA A 208 -11.00 -12.80 -7.76
N TYR A 209 -10.73 -11.72 -8.52
CA TYR A 209 -11.41 -11.48 -9.80
C TYR A 209 -11.08 -12.53 -10.86
N VAL A 210 -9.81 -12.95 -10.97
CA VAL A 210 -9.41 -14.03 -11.89
C VAL A 210 -10.18 -15.31 -11.56
N ASP A 211 -10.15 -15.74 -10.29
CA ASP A 211 -10.79 -16.98 -9.83
C ASP A 211 -12.30 -16.95 -10.07
N GLN A 212 -12.95 -15.82 -9.78
CA GLN A 212 -14.36 -15.62 -10.04
C GLN A 212 -14.68 -15.76 -11.54
N LEU A 213 -13.93 -15.06 -12.40
CA LEU A 213 -14.19 -15.06 -13.84
C LEU A 213 -13.86 -16.39 -14.50
N THR A 214 -12.81 -17.09 -14.07
CA THR A 214 -12.51 -18.46 -14.52
C THR A 214 -13.71 -19.38 -14.29
N LYS A 215 -14.30 -19.32 -13.08
CA LYS A 215 -15.49 -20.11 -12.74
C LYS A 215 -16.71 -19.71 -13.58
N GLU A 216 -16.94 -18.42 -13.77
CA GLU A 216 -18.08 -17.92 -14.56
C GLU A 216 -17.99 -18.29 -16.04
N LEU A 217 -16.77 -18.35 -16.60
CA LEU A 217 -16.52 -18.69 -17.99
C LEU A 217 -16.40 -20.21 -18.24
N GLY A 218 -16.23 -21.01 -17.19
CA GLY A 218 -15.89 -22.43 -17.34
C GLY A 218 -14.53 -22.63 -18.03
N ALA A 219 -13.61 -21.68 -17.85
CA ALA A 219 -12.27 -21.71 -18.41
C ALA A 219 -11.32 -22.57 -17.56
N ASP A 220 -10.20 -22.96 -18.13
CA ASP A 220 -9.13 -23.63 -17.38
C ASP A 220 -8.53 -22.69 -16.33
N ASP A 221 -8.13 -23.27 -15.20
CA ASP A 221 -7.42 -22.56 -14.14
C ASP A 221 -6.08 -22.01 -14.67
N LEU A 222 -5.81 -20.74 -14.34
CA LEU A 222 -4.54 -20.09 -14.66
C LEU A 222 -3.53 -20.34 -13.53
N ASP A 223 -2.29 -20.65 -13.88
CA ASP A 223 -1.22 -20.92 -12.91
C ASP A 223 -0.56 -19.61 -12.44
N TYR A 224 -0.46 -19.41 -11.11
CA TYR A 224 0.16 -18.21 -10.51
C TYR A 224 0.73 -18.43 -9.10
#